data_AF-A0A9W4J3E4-F1
#
_entry.id   AF-A0A9W4J3E4-F1
#
_cell.length_a   1.000
_cell.length_b   1.000
_cell.length_c   1.000
_cell.angle_alpha   90.00
_cell.angle_beta   90.00
_cell.angle_gamma   90.00
#
_symmetry.space_group_name_H-M   'P 1'
#
loop_
_entity.id
_entity.type
_entity.pdbx_description
1 polymer ?
#
loop_
_entity_poly.entity_id
_entity_poly.type
_entity_poly.pdbx_seq_one_letter_code
_entity_poly.pdbx_strand_id
1 'polypeptide(L)'
;MFDMRAQNANLSLPDPFLIRTHFRLTASLHLFHVGDVSPRDGPRPSLSLSRKSQMNLRYLWHFVPKVIRVQCYRVLIKIGELVFPPPFAGYLYRLPFGLYARRSPCPPSNEVEALRLVEQYTLIPSPLFVDEYQAETPVLIMTALPGKSLVQVYHRLSHPQRAQLSKDLKNVLLQLRHVPNRTLHAFANAHGGPLNETPLRLETYGPFELISDFNASLAYRCKRNETKEKISKVHARQYRSFFTHANLHPRNIIIENGCLSGIVNWDSAGFYPEYWGFTNIMYGARWNRAIESIMSDVLTEDSSYEEELAAEKLLWSDF
;
A
#
# COMPACT_ATOMS: atom_id res chain seq x y z
N MET A 1 -8.66 31.59 5.45
CA MET A 1 -9.70 32.63 5.39
C MET A 1 -9.69 33.12 3.94
N PHE A 2 -10.75 32.87 3.18
CA PHE A 2 -10.80 33.26 1.77
C PHE A 2 -11.18 34.74 1.70
N ASP A 3 -10.32 35.57 1.09
CA ASP A 3 -10.57 37.00 0.89
C ASP A 3 -11.26 37.16 -0.48
N MET A 4 -12.55 37.48 -0.49
CA MET A 4 -13.33 37.65 -1.73
C MET A 4 -13.46 39.13 -2.06
N ARG A 5 -12.98 39.53 -3.23
CA ARG A 5 -13.12 40.89 -3.76
C ARG A 5 -13.97 40.89 -5.01
N ALA A 6 -14.97 41.75 -5.07
CA ALA A 6 -15.77 41.97 -6.27
C ALA A 6 -14.97 42.83 -7.26
N GLN A 7 -14.97 42.47 -8.54
CA GLN A 7 -14.35 43.25 -9.61
C GLN A 7 -15.14 44.53 -9.96
N ASN A 8 -16.39 44.64 -9.49
CA ASN A 8 -17.28 45.73 -9.83
C ASN A 8 -17.93 46.30 -8.55
N ALA A 9 -17.76 47.60 -8.30
CA ALA A 9 -18.09 48.24 -7.03
C ALA A 9 -19.61 48.31 -6.71
N ASN A 10 -20.46 48.03 -7.70
CA ASN A 10 -21.93 48.08 -7.58
C ASN A 10 -22.57 46.73 -7.25
N LEU A 11 -21.79 45.65 -7.08
CA LEU A 11 -22.32 44.35 -6.69
C LEU A 11 -22.00 44.08 -5.22
N SER A 12 -23.03 43.85 -4.42
CA SER A 12 -22.87 43.44 -3.02
C SER A 12 -22.24 42.04 -2.96
N LEU A 13 -21.19 41.91 -2.14
CA LEU A 13 -20.59 40.61 -1.89
C LEU A 13 -21.60 39.71 -1.16
N PRO A 14 -21.65 38.41 -1.50
CA PRO A 14 -22.53 37.47 -0.82
C PRO A 14 -22.13 37.36 0.66
N ASP A 15 -23.15 37.37 1.53
CA ASP A 15 -22.98 37.43 2.98
C ASP A 15 -22.06 36.30 3.50
N PRO A 16 -20.94 36.63 4.18
CA PRO A 16 -19.97 35.63 4.63
C PRO A 16 -20.55 34.61 5.60
N PHE A 17 -21.54 35.00 6.40
CA PHE A 17 -22.22 34.10 7.33
C PHE A 17 -23.09 33.10 6.58
N LEU A 18 -23.83 33.53 5.54
CA LEU A 18 -24.59 32.64 4.67
C LEU A 18 -23.70 31.68 3.88
N ILE A 19 -22.57 32.14 3.34
CA ILE A 19 -21.61 31.25 2.66
C ILE A 19 -21.05 30.21 3.63
N ARG A 20 -20.66 30.62 4.83
CA ARG A 20 -20.11 29.69 5.83
C ARG A 20 -21.16 28.70 6.31
N THR A 21 -22.40 29.14 6.46
CA THR A 21 -23.53 28.30 6.87
C THR A 21 -23.91 27.33 5.76
N HIS A 22 -23.97 27.81 4.51
CA HIS A 22 -24.18 26.96 3.34
C HIS A 22 -23.04 25.94 3.19
N PHE A 23 -21.78 26.32 3.32
CA PHE A 23 -20.65 25.38 3.29
C PHE A 23 -20.79 24.31 4.36
N ARG A 24 -21.14 24.68 5.60
CA ARG A 24 -21.33 23.72 6.70
C ARG A 24 -22.52 22.80 6.46
N LEU A 25 -23.63 23.33 5.96
CA LEU A 25 -24.82 22.54 5.62
C LEU A 25 -24.55 21.64 4.42
N THR A 26 -23.89 22.11 3.36
CA THR A 26 -23.53 21.32 2.18
C THR A 26 -22.48 20.27 2.52
N ALA A 27 -21.50 20.56 3.36
CA ALA A 27 -20.55 19.54 3.86
C ALA A 27 -21.25 18.48 4.71
N SER A 28 -22.22 18.87 5.53
CA SER A 28 -23.03 17.94 6.33
C SER A 28 -23.97 17.12 5.44
N LEU A 29 -24.67 17.75 4.49
CA LEU A 29 -25.54 17.08 3.52
C LEU A 29 -24.75 16.18 2.58
N HIS A 30 -23.49 16.50 2.25
CA HIS A 30 -22.62 15.60 1.50
C HIS A 30 -22.23 14.37 2.35
N LEU A 31 -22.16 14.48 3.68
CA LEU A 31 -21.99 13.33 4.57
C LEU A 31 -23.28 12.50 4.68
N PHE A 32 -24.46 13.13 4.68
CA PHE A 32 -25.75 12.43 4.71
C PHE A 32 -26.18 11.82 3.36
N HIS A 33 -25.88 12.48 2.25
CA HIS A 33 -26.18 11.97 0.91
C HIS A 33 -25.30 10.75 0.56
N VAL A 34 -24.12 10.64 1.17
CA VAL A 34 -23.33 9.39 1.15
C VAL A 34 -24.01 8.26 1.95
N GLY A 35 -24.85 8.60 2.94
CA GLY A 35 -25.67 7.65 3.69
C GLY A 35 -26.89 7.12 2.93
N ASP A 36 -27.42 7.88 1.97
CA ASP A 36 -28.60 7.51 1.16
C ASP A 36 -28.26 6.91 -0.22
N VAL A 37 -26.97 6.78 -0.57
CA VAL A 37 -26.56 5.84 -1.63
C VAL A 37 -26.58 4.42 -1.07
N SER A 38 -27.80 3.94 -0.81
CA SER A 38 -28.12 2.54 -0.53
C SER A 38 -28.03 1.72 -1.84
N PRO A 39 -27.92 0.39 -1.75
CA PRO A 39 -26.79 -0.45 -2.15
C PRO A 39 -26.78 -0.83 -3.65
N ARG A 40 -27.10 0.09 -4.56
CA ARG A 40 -27.19 -0.24 -6.01
C ARG A 40 -25.84 -0.45 -6.70
N ASP A 41 -24.76 0.04 -6.10
CA ASP A 41 -23.38 -0.28 -6.48
C ASP A 41 -22.72 -1.27 -5.51
N GLY A 42 -23.51 -2.22 -4.98
CA GLY A 42 -22.95 -3.39 -4.35
C GLY A 42 -21.99 -4.08 -5.34
N PRO A 43 -20.83 -4.62 -4.89
CA PRO A 43 -20.11 -5.55 -5.73
C PRO A 43 -21.11 -6.65 -6.12
N ARG A 44 -21.32 -6.88 -7.42
CA ARG A 44 -21.91 -8.15 -7.89
C ARG A 44 -21.24 -9.25 -7.08
N PRO A 45 -21.97 -10.24 -6.53
CA PRO A 45 -21.38 -11.26 -5.68
C PRO A 45 -20.21 -11.87 -6.45
N SER A 46 -19.00 -11.46 -6.12
CA SER A 46 -17.84 -12.25 -6.49
C SER A 46 -18.08 -13.53 -5.72
N LEU A 47 -18.20 -14.65 -6.42
CA LEU A 47 -18.05 -15.97 -5.83
C LEU A 47 -16.68 -15.98 -5.15
N SER A 48 -16.65 -15.49 -3.91
CA SER A 48 -15.46 -15.30 -3.12
C SER A 48 -15.15 -16.65 -2.54
N LEU A 49 -14.32 -17.40 -3.26
CA LEU A 49 -13.84 -18.69 -2.78
C LEU A 49 -13.03 -18.46 -1.51
N SER A 50 -13.21 -19.34 -0.52
CA SER A 50 -12.40 -19.29 0.70
C SER A 50 -10.90 -19.35 0.38
N ARG A 51 -10.04 -18.74 1.21
CA ARG A 51 -8.58 -18.78 1.00
C ARG A 51 -8.05 -20.21 0.84
N LYS A 52 -8.56 -21.15 1.63
CA LYS A 52 -8.22 -22.59 1.52
C LYS A 52 -8.63 -23.17 0.17
N SER A 53 -9.84 -22.85 -0.30
CA SER A 53 -10.31 -23.27 -1.62
C SER A 53 -9.44 -22.69 -2.74
N GLN A 54 -9.05 -21.42 -2.64
CA GLN A 54 -8.15 -20.79 -3.61
C GLN A 54 -6.77 -21.46 -3.63
N MET A 55 -6.20 -21.77 -2.46
CA MET A 55 -4.92 -22.49 -2.35
C MET A 55 -5.00 -23.90 -2.95
N ASN A 56 -6.08 -24.64 -2.69
CA ASN A 56 -6.29 -25.97 -3.28
C ASN A 56 -6.46 -25.90 -4.80
N LEU A 57 -7.23 -24.93 -5.30
CA LEU A 57 -7.37 -24.73 -6.75
C LEU A 57 -6.05 -24.33 -7.38
N ARG A 58 -5.27 -23.45 -6.76
CA ARG A 58 -3.91 -23.12 -7.20
C ARG A 58 -3.05 -24.38 -7.25
N TYR A 59 -3.05 -25.19 -6.20
CA TYR A 59 -2.30 -26.45 -6.15
C TYR A 59 -2.70 -27.39 -7.30
N LEU A 60 -4.00 -27.60 -7.50
CA LEU A 60 -4.51 -28.44 -8.59
C LEU A 60 -4.16 -27.87 -9.97
N TRP A 61 -4.20 -26.55 -10.12
CA TRP A 61 -3.85 -25.86 -11.35
C TRP A 61 -2.38 -26.06 -11.74
N HIS A 62 -1.49 -26.36 -10.80
CA HIS A 62 -0.09 -26.68 -11.07
C HIS A 62 0.16 -28.07 -11.67
N PHE A 63 -0.85 -28.96 -11.69
CA PHE A 63 -0.75 -30.21 -12.46
C PHE A 63 -0.90 -29.99 -13.97
N VAL A 64 -1.46 -28.85 -14.38
CA VAL A 64 -1.57 -28.50 -15.80
C VAL A 64 -0.20 -28.01 -16.32
N PRO A 65 0.30 -28.53 -17.45
CA PRO A 65 1.58 -28.10 -18.03
C PRO A 65 1.67 -26.58 -18.23
N LYS A 66 2.82 -25.98 -17.90
CA LYS A 66 3.04 -24.52 -17.94
C LYS A 66 2.64 -23.89 -19.28
N VAL A 67 2.92 -24.55 -20.40
CA VAL A 67 2.56 -24.08 -21.75
C VAL A 67 1.04 -23.86 -21.86
N ILE A 68 0.23 -24.80 -21.37
CA ILE A 68 -1.24 -24.70 -21.40
C ILE A 68 -1.69 -23.57 -20.48
N ARG A 69 -1.14 -23.48 -19.25
CA ARG A 69 -1.50 -22.42 -18.30
C ARG A 69 -1.24 -21.03 -18.87
N VAL A 70 -0.09 -20.83 -19.50
CA VAL A 70 0.27 -19.56 -20.15
C VAL A 70 -0.70 -19.20 -21.27
N GLN A 71 -1.13 -20.17 -22.10
CA GLN A 71 -2.15 -19.90 -23.12
C GLN A 71 -3.50 -19.52 -22.49
N CYS A 72 -3.91 -20.21 -21.42
CA CYS A 72 -5.11 -19.84 -20.66
C CYS A 72 -5.01 -18.40 -20.13
N TYR A 73 -3.87 -18.02 -19.54
CA TYR A 73 -3.69 -16.64 -19.04
C TYR A 73 -3.73 -15.60 -20.15
N ARG A 74 -3.15 -15.87 -21.32
CA ARG A 74 -3.23 -14.97 -22.48
C ARG A 74 -4.67 -14.73 -22.93
N VAL A 75 -5.49 -15.79 -22.96
CA VAL A 75 -6.92 -15.69 -23.26
C VAL A 75 -7.66 -14.91 -22.18
N LEU A 76 -7.40 -15.21 -20.89
CA LEU A 76 -8.04 -14.51 -19.77
C LEU A 76 -7.71 -13.03 -19.75
N ILE A 77 -6.48 -12.63 -20.09
CA ILE A 77 -6.10 -11.22 -20.16
C ILE A 77 -6.85 -10.50 -21.27
N LYS A 78 -6.95 -11.10 -22.47
CA LYS A 78 -7.76 -10.55 -23.57
C LYS A 78 -9.22 -10.39 -23.18
N ILE A 79 -9.79 -11.40 -22.50
CA ILE A 79 -11.16 -11.31 -21.97
C ILE A 79 -11.27 -10.18 -20.94
N GLY A 80 -10.29 -10.07 -20.03
CA GLY A 80 -10.26 -9.04 -19.00
C GLY A 80 -10.25 -7.62 -19.58
N GLU A 81 -9.46 -7.39 -20.63
CA GLU A 81 -9.38 -6.11 -21.36
C GLU A 81 -10.71 -5.74 -22.03
N LEU A 82 -11.52 -6.72 -22.44
CA LEU A 82 -12.83 -6.51 -23.04
C LEU A 82 -13.95 -6.30 -22.01
N VAL A 83 -13.88 -7.01 -20.88
CA VAL A 83 -14.97 -7.07 -19.89
C VAL A 83 -14.85 -5.98 -18.84
N PHE A 84 -13.63 -5.61 -18.46
CA PHE A 84 -13.39 -4.64 -17.40
C PHE A 84 -12.88 -3.32 -17.98
N PRO A 85 -13.26 -2.18 -17.36
CA PRO A 85 -12.71 -0.90 -17.77
C PRO A 85 -11.17 -0.90 -17.67
N PRO A 86 -10.48 -0.19 -18.57
CA PRO A 86 -9.03 -0.17 -18.62
C PRO A 86 -8.47 0.32 -17.27
N PRO A 87 -7.35 -0.27 -16.82
CA PRO A 87 -6.83 0.01 -15.49
C PRO A 87 -6.32 1.44 -15.38
N PHE A 88 -6.50 2.03 -14.20
CA PHE A 88 -6.01 3.36 -13.85
C PHE A 88 -4.48 3.50 -13.97
N ALA A 89 -3.74 2.38 -14.03
CA ALA A 89 -2.29 2.35 -14.00
C ALA A 89 -1.62 1.65 -15.20
N GLY A 90 -2.36 1.19 -16.21
CA GLY A 90 -1.77 0.62 -17.44
C GLY A 90 -1.00 -0.72 -17.31
N TYR A 91 -0.67 -1.18 -16.10
CA TYR A 91 0.09 -2.42 -15.87
C TYR A 91 -0.65 -3.52 -15.10
N LEU A 92 -1.87 -3.29 -14.61
CA LEU A 92 -2.64 -4.25 -13.82
C LEU A 92 -3.97 -4.58 -14.49
N TYR A 93 -4.19 -5.83 -14.87
CA TYR A 93 -5.35 -6.29 -15.61
C TYR A 93 -6.25 -7.13 -14.71
N ARG A 94 -7.52 -6.74 -14.59
CA ARG A 94 -8.52 -7.56 -13.91
C ARG A 94 -8.94 -8.70 -14.83
N LEU A 95 -8.96 -9.91 -14.29
CA LEU A 95 -9.31 -11.12 -15.02
C LEU A 95 -10.60 -11.74 -14.46
N PRO A 96 -11.28 -12.60 -15.26
CA PRO A 96 -12.31 -13.48 -14.73
C PRO A 96 -11.82 -14.32 -13.54
N PHE A 97 -12.77 -14.89 -12.78
CA PHE A 97 -12.51 -15.78 -11.64
C PHE A 97 -11.79 -15.13 -10.45
N GLY A 98 -11.81 -13.79 -10.35
CA GLY A 98 -11.17 -13.09 -9.25
C GLY A 98 -9.65 -13.17 -9.31
N LEU A 99 -9.08 -13.09 -10.51
CA LEU A 99 -7.64 -13.03 -10.72
C LEU A 99 -7.22 -11.62 -11.19
N TYR A 100 -5.96 -11.29 -10.94
CA TYR A 100 -5.26 -10.14 -11.51
C TYR A 100 -4.01 -10.61 -12.25
N ALA A 101 -3.74 -9.98 -13.39
CA ALA A 101 -2.45 -10.06 -14.06
C ALA A 101 -1.72 -8.73 -13.94
N ARG A 102 -0.50 -8.74 -13.43
CA ARG A 102 0.39 -7.58 -13.43
C ARG A 102 1.44 -7.77 -14.52
N ARG A 103 1.54 -6.82 -15.45
CA ARG A 103 2.58 -6.74 -16.49
C ARG A 103 3.51 -5.59 -16.17
N SER A 104 4.75 -5.89 -15.78
CA SER A 104 5.72 -4.87 -15.37
C SER A 104 7.07 -5.15 -16.01
N PRO A 105 7.82 -4.13 -16.47
CA PRO A 105 9.19 -4.33 -16.95
C PRO A 105 10.13 -4.79 -15.82
N CYS A 106 9.84 -4.41 -14.57
CA CYS A 106 10.61 -4.90 -13.42
C CYS A 106 10.26 -6.36 -13.11
N PRO A 107 11.26 -7.22 -12.83
CA PRO A 107 11.02 -8.62 -12.49
C PRO A 107 10.07 -8.77 -11.28
N PRO A 108 9.12 -9.71 -11.32
CA PRO A 108 8.17 -9.93 -10.22
C PRO A 108 8.79 -10.72 -9.05
N SER A 109 10.07 -11.11 -9.13
CA SER A 109 10.72 -12.01 -8.18
C SER A 109 10.58 -11.57 -6.73
N ASN A 110 10.71 -10.26 -6.46
CA ASN A 110 10.53 -9.75 -5.10
C ASN A 110 9.09 -9.88 -4.60
N GLU A 111 8.11 -9.51 -5.43
CA GLU A 111 6.69 -9.60 -5.06
C GLU A 111 6.27 -11.05 -4.85
N VAL A 112 6.75 -11.97 -5.70
CA VAL A 112 6.50 -13.41 -5.59
C VAL A 112 7.03 -13.96 -4.26
N GLU A 113 8.28 -13.65 -3.92
CA GLU A 113 8.88 -14.13 -2.67
C GLU A 113 8.23 -13.49 -1.44
N ALA A 114 7.91 -12.20 -1.50
CA ALA A 114 7.19 -11.51 -0.44
C ALA A 114 5.82 -12.15 -0.18
N LEU A 115 5.04 -12.43 -1.23
CA LEU A 115 3.74 -13.09 -1.10
C LEU A 115 3.87 -14.49 -0.50
N ARG A 116 4.91 -15.25 -0.84
CA ARG A 116 5.19 -16.57 -0.25
C ARG A 116 5.53 -16.48 1.23
N LEU A 117 6.40 -15.55 1.62
CA LEU A 117 6.75 -15.33 3.03
C LEU A 117 5.53 -14.94 3.86
N VAL A 118 4.69 -14.03 3.35
CA VAL A 118 3.45 -13.60 4.02
C VAL A 118 2.48 -14.77 4.15
N GLU A 119 2.32 -15.57 3.10
CA GLU A 119 1.46 -16.76 3.11
C GLU A 119 1.93 -17.82 4.12
N GLN A 120 3.25 -17.99 4.26
CA GLN A 120 3.83 -19.03 5.11
C GLN A 120 3.86 -18.63 6.60
N TYR A 121 4.19 -17.38 6.91
CA TYR A 121 4.53 -16.96 8.27
C TYR A 121 3.48 -16.08 8.96
N THR A 122 2.45 -15.66 8.23
CA THR A 122 1.47 -14.71 8.76
C THR A 122 0.04 -15.12 8.45
N LEU A 123 -0.90 -14.57 9.20
CA LEU A 123 -2.34 -14.67 8.93
C LEU A 123 -2.86 -13.46 8.15
N ILE A 124 -1.97 -12.58 7.71
CA ILE A 124 -2.33 -11.36 6.98
C ILE A 124 -3.06 -11.76 5.70
N PRO A 125 -4.23 -11.17 5.42
CA PRO A 125 -4.89 -11.35 4.13
C PRO A 125 -4.09 -10.61 3.04
N SER A 126 -3.53 -11.37 2.11
CA SER A 126 -2.78 -10.87 0.95
C SER A 126 -3.22 -11.63 -0.32
N PRO A 127 -2.98 -11.07 -1.52
CA PRO A 127 -3.13 -11.81 -2.75
C PRO A 127 -2.36 -13.12 -2.70
N LEU A 128 -2.96 -14.21 -3.16
CA LEU A 128 -2.22 -15.44 -3.36
C LEU A 128 -1.45 -15.32 -4.68
N PHE A 129 -0.15 -15.53 -4.63
CA PHE A 129 0.64 -15.78 -5.83
C PHE A 129 0.09 -17.04 -6.53
N VAL A 130 -0.25 -16.95 -7.83
CA VAL A 130 -0.80 -18.07 -8.60
C VAL A 130 0.23 -18.61 -9.59
N ASP A 131 0.81 -17.78 -10.44
CA ASP A 131 1.84 -18.20 -11.41
C ASP A 131 2.62 -17.00 -11.94
N GLU A 132 3.77 -17.26 -12.54
CA GLU A 132 4.57 -16.27 -13.26
C GLU A 132 5.08 -16.83 -14.60
N TYR A 133 5.14 -15.96 -15.60
CA TYR A 133 5.73 -16.33 -16.89
C TYR A 133 6.38 -15.14 -17.60
N GLN A 134 7.39 -15.45 -18.40
CA GLN A 134 8.05 -14.50 -19.26
C GLN A 134 7.28 -14.34 -20.57
N ALA A 135 6.97 -13.10 -20.93
CA ALA A 135 6.54 -12.69 -22.26
C ALA A 135 7.45 -11.53 -22.72
N GLU A 136 6.95 -10.62 -23.57
CA GLU A 136 7.64 -9.35 -23.85
C GLU A 136 7.89 -8.56 -22.56
N THR A 137 6.91 -8.57 -21.66
CA THR A 137 7.03 -8.09 -20.29
C THR A 137 6.73 -9.24 -19.32
N PRO A 138 7.49 -9.37 -18.22
CA PRO A 138 7.17 -10.32 -17.15
C PRO A 138 5.72 -10.17 -16.66
N VAL A 139 5.03 -11.31 -16.51
CA VAL A 139 3.64 -11.34 -16.06
C VAL A 139 3.53 -12.13 -14.76
N LEU A 140 2.93 -11.49 -13.76
CA LEU A 140 2.58 -12.08 -12.48
C LEU A 140 1.06 -12.27 -12.39
N ILE A 141 0.63 -13.49 -12.08
CA ILE A 141 -0.78 -13.82 -11.85
C ILE A 141 -1.01 -14.01 -10.35
N MET A 142 -2.01 -13.31 -9.81
CA MET A 142 -2.37 -13.35 -8.39
C MET A 142 -3.89 -13.32 -8.19
N THR A 143 -4.37 -13.68 -7.00
CA THR A 143 -5.79 -13.56 -6.66
C THR A 143 -6.20 -12.13 -6.32
N ALA A 144 -7.45 -11.80 -6.58
CA ALA A 144 -8.08 -10.55 -6.16
C ALA A 144 -8.48 -10.62 -4.69
N LEU A 145 -8.29 -9.51 -3.98
CA LEU A 145 -8.90 -9.31 -2.67
C LEU A 145 -10.26 -8.61 -2.83
N PRO A 146 -11.27 -9.02 -2.05
CA PRO A 146 -12.58 -8.39 -2.11
C PRO A 146 -12.55 -7.02 -1.41
N GLY A 147 -13.36 -6.07 -1.88
CA GLY A 147 -13.44 -4.72 -1.31
C GLY A 147 -12.80 -3.63 -2.16
N LYS A 148 -12.55 -2.47 -1.54
CA LYS A 148 -12.02 -1.26 -2.17
C LYS A 148 -10.88 -0.68 -1.34
N SER A 149 -10.00 0.10 -1.98
CA SER A 149 -8.89 0.73 -1.25
C SER A 149 -9.39 1.67 -0.14
N LEU A 150 -8.64 1.79 0.96
CA LEU A 150 -8.97 2.66 2.09
C LEU A 150 -9.20 4.11 1.62
N VAL A 151 -8.40 4.64 0.69
CA VAL A 151 -8.60 5.99 0.12
C VAL A 151 -10.02 6.19 -0.41
N GLN A 152 -10.58 5.18 -1.08
CA GLN A 152 -11.90 5.25 -1.70
C GLN A 152 -13.04 5.17 -0.69
N VAL A 153 -12.87 4.45 0.42
CA VAL A 153 -13.96 4.18 1.37
C VAL A 153 -13.79 4.85 2.72
N TYR A 154 -12.67 5.55 2.94
CA TYR A 154 -12.33 6.17 4.21
C TYR A 154 -13.46 7.04 4.79
N HIS A 155 -14.07 7.87 3.93
CA HIS A 155 -15.16 8.78 4.29
C HIS A 155 -16.44 8.06 4.75
N ARG A 156 -16.58 6.77 4.44
CA ARG A 156 -17.73 5.92 4.81
C ARG A 156 -17.50 5.13 6.10
N LEU A 157 -16.28 5.10 6.62
CA LEU A 157 -15.96 4.37 7.85
C LEU A 157 -16.44 5.14 9.07
N SER A 158 -17.11 4.44 9.97
CA SER A 158 -17.50 4.97 11.29
C SER A 158 -16.27 5.11 12.21
N HIS A 159 -16.39 5.90 13.27
CA HIS A 159 -15.30 6.04 14.25
C HIS A 159 -14.87 4.70 14.87
N PRO A 160 -15.77 3.79 15.28
CA PRO A 160 -15.39 2.46 15.74
C PRO A 160 -14.64 1.63 14.68
N GLN A 161 -15.07 1.67 13.42
CA GLN A 161 -14.40 0.96 12.33
C GLN A 161 -12.99 1.49 12.09
N ARG A 162 -12.78 2.81 12.18
CA ARG A 162 -11.46 3.44 12.08
C ARG A 162 -10.53 3.02 13.23
N ALA A 163 -11.05 2.98 14.46
CA ALA A 163 -10.29 2.51 15.62
C ALA A 163 -9.93 1.03 15.48
N GLN A 164 -10.85 0.19 14.99
CA GLN A 164 -10.57 -1.22 14.70
C GLN A 164 -9.51 -1.37 13.60
N LEU A 165 -9.59 -0.57 12.53
CA LEU A 165 -8.59 -0.58 11.47
C LEU A 165 -7.19 -0.26 12.00
N SER A 166 -7.04 0.70 12.91
CA SER A 166 -5.73 0.99 13.53
C SER A 166 -5.18 -0.25 14.27
N LYS A 167 -6.03 -0.94 15.04
CA LYS A 167 -5.65 -2.19 15.74
C LYS A 167 -5.29 -3.30 14.75
N ASP A 168 -6.05 -3.46 13.67
CA ASP A 168 -5.78 -4.46 12.65
C ASP A 168 -4.44 -4.19 11.95
N LEU A 169 -4.13 -2.93 11.64
CA LEU A 169 -2.84 -2.52 11.05
C LEU A 169 -1.68 -2.71 12.03
N LYS A 170 -1.88 -2.45 13.33
CA LYS A 170 -0.89 -2.78 14.37
C LYS A 170 -0.60 -4.28 14.37
N ASN A 171 -1.63 -5.11 14.34
CA ASN A 171 -1.49 -6.57 14.28
C ASN A 171 -0.78 -7.05 13.01
N VAL A 172 -1.03 -6.40 11.86
CA VAL A 172 -0.30 -6.66 10.61
C VAL A 172 1.19 -6.38 10.80
N LEU A 173 1.57 -5.21 11.32
CA LEU A 173 2.98 -4.86 11.52
C LEU A 173 3.68 -5.81 12.48
N LEU A 174 3.01 -6.19 13.57
CA LEU A 174 3.54 -7.16 14.52
C LEU A 174 3.76 -8.52 13.85
N GLN A 175 2.81 -9.02 13.06
CA GLN A 175 2.97 -10.29 12.34
C GLN A 175 4.12 -10.24 11.32
N LEU A 176 4.27 -9.12 10.59
CA LEU A 176 5.38 -8.97 9.64
C LEU A 176 6.75 -9.04 10.33
N ARG A 177 6.88 -8.45 11.53
CA ARG A 177 8.12 -8.53 12.31
C ARG A 177 8.52 -9.95 12.73
N HIS A 178 7.61 -10.91 12.71
CA HIS A 178 7.90 -12.32 13.02
C HIS A 178 8.40 -13.12 11.81
N VAL A 179 8.34 -12.57 10.59
CA VAL A 179 8.85 -13.25 9.40
C VAL A 179 10.39 -13.33 9.49
N PRO A 180 10.98 -14.54 9.43
CA PRO A 180 12.42 -14.69 9.59
C PRO A 180 13.18 -14.18 8.35
N ASN A 181 14.29 -13.49 8.56
CA ASN A 181 15.22 -13.16 7.48
C ASN A 181 16.06 -14.39 7.13
N ARG A 182 15.90 -14.90 5.91
CA ARG A 182 16.65 -16.03 5.35
C ARG A 182 17.67 -15.61 4.30
N THR A 183 17.80 -14.31 4.07
CA THR A 183 18.72 -13.74 3.08
C THR A 183 20.11 -13.62 3.70
N LEU A 184 21.13 -13.47 2.85
CA LEU A 184 22.52 -13.29 3.30
C LEU A 184 22.76 -11.91 3.95
N HIS A 185 21.85 -10.96 3.72
CA HIS A 185 22.03 -9.56 4.09
C HIS A 185 21.00 -9.16 5.15
N ALA A 186 21.40 -8.28 6.07
CA ALA A 186 20.48 -7.79 7.09
C ALA A 186 19.36 -6.94 6.46
N PHE A 187 19.70 -6.10 5.48
CA PHE A 187 18.76 -5.18 4.80
C PHE A 187 18.71 -5.49 3.31
N ALA A 188 17.69 -6.23 2.91
CA ALA A 188 17.52 -6.70 1.53
C ALA A 188 16.04 -6.90 1.23
N ASN A 189 15.71 -6.98 -0.06
CA ASN A 189 14.34 -7.29 -0.46
C ASN A 189 13.96 -8.72 -0.05
N ALA A 190 12.70 -9.13 -0.23
CA ALA A 190 12.23 -10.47 0.14
C ALA A 190 13.03 -11.60 -0.54
N HIS A 191 13.56 -11.35 -1.74
CA HIS A 191 14.39 -12.28 -2.50
C HIS A 191 15.89 -12.24 -2.13
N GLY A 192 16.31 -11.34 -1.22
CA GLY A 192 17.71 -11.15 -0.82
C GLY A 192 18.53 -10.23 -1.73
N GLY A 193 17.87 -9.53 -2.67
CA GLY A 193 18.50 -8.54 -3.54
C GLY A 193 18.34 -7.09 -3.04
N PRO A 194 18.67 -6.12 -3.90
CA PRO A 194 18.55 -4.69 -3.60
C PRO A 194 17.11 -4.28 -3.22
N LEU A 195 17.00 -3.31 -2.30
CA LEU A 195 15.75 -2.73 -1.87
C LEU A 195 15.18 -1.79 -2.94
N ASN A 196 13.85 -1.76 -3.05
CA ASN A 196 13.12 -0.87 -3.94
C ASN A 196 12.55 0.30 -3.14
N GLU A 197 12.83 1.55 -3.52
CA GLU A 197 12.24 2.72 -2.83
C GLU A 197 10.78 2.93 -3.22
N THR A 198 10.46 2.82 -4.51
CA THR A 198 9.08 2.89 -5.02
C THR A 198 9.06 2.32 -6.44
N PRO A 199 8.01 1.59 -6.87
CA PRO A 199 7.94 1.03 -8.23
C PRO A 199 8.05 2.06 -9.37
N LEU A 200 7.87 3.34 -9.06
CA LEU A 200 7.90 4.45 -10.02
C LEU A 200 9.29 5.07 -10.22
N ARG A 201 10.28 4.81 -9.35
CA ARG A 201 11.57 5.50 -9.38
C ARG A 201 12.72 4.71 -9.99
N LEU A 202 12.56 3.41 -10.30
CA LEU A 202 13.57 2.52 -10.91
C LEU A 202 14.94 2.43 -10.20
N GLU A 203 15.17 3.22 -9.15
CA GLU A 203 16.36 3.19 -8.33
C GLU A 203 16.25 2.10 -7.27
N THR A 204 17.28 1.25 -7.25
CA THR A 204 17.45 0.21 -6.24
C THR A 204 18.69 0.53 -5.42
N TYR A 205 18.71 0.10 -4.16
CA TYR A 205 19.85 0.35 -3.28
C TYR A 205 20.08 -0.83 -2.35
N GLY A 206 21.35 -1.09 -2.05
CA GLY A 206 21.79 -2.29 -1.36
C GLY A 206 21.90 -3.50 -2.29
N PRO A 207 21.80 -4.73 -1.76
CA PRO A 207 21.51 -5.09 -0.37
C PRO A 207 22.62 -4.66 0.61
N PHE A 208 22.33 -4.62 1.92
CA PHE A 208 23.28 -4.19 2.94
C PHE A 208 23.39 -5.18 4.10
N GLU A 209 24.61 -5.39 4.57
CA GLU A 209 24.89 -6.19 5.77
C GLU A 209 24.75 -5.35 7.04
N LEU A 210 25.15 -4.08 6.98
CA LEU A 210 25.15 -3.18 8.13
C LEU A 210 24.16 -2.02 7.95
N ILE A 211 23.59 -1.57 9.08
CA ILE A 211 22.71 -0.42 9.12
C ILE A 211 23.42 0.88 8.74
N SER A 212 24.73 0.97 9.00
CA SER A 212 25.57 2.10 8.59
C SER A 212 25.56 2.30 7.08
N ASP A 213 25.60 1.21 6.31
CA ASP A 213 25.67 1.27 4.85
C ASP A 213 24.32 1.67 4.26
N PHE A 214 23.23 1.14 4.83
CA PHE A 214 21.87 1.56 4.51
C PHE A 214 21.69 3.07 4.78
N ASN A 215 22.07 3.55 5.96
CA ASN A 215 21.96 4.95 6.35
C ASN A 215 22.87 5.88 5.53
N ALA A 216 24.08 5.41 5.17
CA ALA A 216 24.98 6.12 4.28
C ALA A 216 24.37 6.26 2.88
N SER A 217 23.69 5.24 2.37
CA SER A 217 22.99 5.31 1.08
C SER A 217 21.83 6.32 1.08
N LEU A 218 21.12 6.47 2.20
CA LEU A 218 20.10 7.50 2.38
C LEU A 218 20.72 8.90 2.43
N ALA A 219 21.79 9.06 3.20
CA ALA A 219 22.50 10.34 3.33
C ALA A 219 23.17 10.78 2.02
N TYR A 220 23.69 9.83 1.22
CA TYR A 220 24.28 10.11 -0.09
C TYR A 220 23.28 10.78 -1.04
N ARG A 221 22.03 10.32 -1.04
CA ARG A 221 20.97 10.84 -1.92
C ARG A 221 20.46 12.23 -1.48
N CYS A 222 20.71 12.63 -0.24
CA CYS A 222 20.29 13.93 0.27
C CYS A 222 21.11 15.07 -0.36
N LYS A 223 20.43 16.09 -0.90
CA LYS A 223 21.06 17.24 -1.56
C LYS A 223 21.57 18.31 -0.58
N ARG A 224 20.83 18.55 0.51
CA ARG A 224 21.17 19.59 1.50
C ARG A 224 22.04 19.03 2.63
N ASN A 225 23.19 19.66 2.88
CA ASN A 225 24.08 19.29 3.99
C ASN A 225 23.43 19.52 5.37
N GLU A 226 22.61 20.56 5.51
CA GLU A 226 21.86 20.83 6.75
C GLU A 226 20.95 19.66 7.15
N THR A 227 20.34 18.99 6.17
CA THR A 227 19.51 17.81 6.44
C THR A 227 20.37 16.63 6.86
N LYS A 228 21.53 16.43 6.23
CA LYS A 228 22.48 15.37 6.64
C LYS A 228 22.92 15.53 8.10
N GLU A 229 23.19 16.76 8.53
CA GLU A 229 23.53 17.04 9.93
C GLU A 229 22.36 16.74 10.88
N LYS A 230 21.14 17.15 10.52
CA LYS A 230 19.94 16.92 11.35
C LYS A 230 19.56 15.45 11.49
N ILE A 231 19.75 14.64 10.44
CA ILE A 231 19.43 13.19 10.49
C ILE A 231 20.58 12.34 11.05
N SER A 232 21.79 12.89 11.19
CA SER A 232 22.98 12.15 11.64
C SER A 232 22.78 11.42 12.97
N LYS A 233 22.10 12.05 13.93
CA LYS A 233 21.78 11.46 15.24
C LYS A 233 20.95 10.17 15.10
N VAL A 234 19.96 10.18 14.21
CA VAL A 234 19.10 9.02 13.93
C VAL A 234 19.89 7.95 13.17
N HIS A 235 20.67 8.36 12.17
CA HIS A 235 21.48 7.45 11.35
C HIS A 235 22.63 6.78 12.11
N ALA A 236 23.04 7.32 13.26
CA ALA A 236 24.05 6.72 14.13
C ALA A 236 23.49 5.59 15.02
N ARG A 237 22.17 5.44 15.13
CA ARG A 237 21.53 4.41 15.95
C ARG A 237 21.65 3.04 15.29
N GLN A 238 21.62 2.01 16.13
CA GLN A 238 21.53 0.63 15.70
C GLN A 238 20.06 0.24 15.61
N TYR A 239 19.68 -0.41 14.52
CA TYR A 239 18.33 -0.90 14.31
C TYR A 239 18.34 -2.37 13.96
N ARG A 240 17.36 -3.09 14.52
CA ARG A 240 17.07 -4.45 14.09
C ARG A 240 16.46 -4.41 12.69
N SER A 241 16.74 -5.45 11.92
CA SER A 241 16.11 -5.65 10.63
C SER A 241 14.86 -6.50 10.78
N PHE A 242 13.75 -6.01 10.24
CA PHE A 242 12.47 -6.71 10.22
C PHE A 242 11.85 -6.70 8.84
N PHE A 243 11.11 -7.76 8.53
CA PHE A 243 10.30 -7.78 7.32
C PHE A 243 9.19 -6.74 7.42
N THR A 244 9.02 -5.95 6.36
CA THR A 244 8.00 -4.91 6.22
C THR A 244 7.51 -4.84 4.79
N HIS A 245 6.31 -4.31 4.62
CA HIS A 245 5.72 -4.09 3.30
C HIS A 245 6.42 -2.95 2.53
N ALA A 246 6.95 -1.94 3.24
CA ALA A 246 7.62 -0.75 2.68
C ALA A 246 6.85 0.03 1.58
N ASN A 247 5.55 -0.19 1.43
CA ASN A 247 4.63 0.56 0.55
C ASN A 247 3.20 0.46 1.11
N LEU A 248 3.03 0.47 2.43
CA LEU A 248 1.73 0.28 3.09
C LEU A 248 0.92 1.58 3.08
N HIS A 249 0.69 2.10 1.89
CA HIS A 249 -0.07 3.32 1.67
C HIS A 249 -1.58 3.04 1.73
N PRO A 250 -2.43 4.04 2.03
CA PRO A 250 -3.88 3.87 2.06
C PRO A 250 -4.50 3.31 0.77
N ARG A 251 -3.85 3.49 -0.39
CA ARG A 251 -4.30 2.91 -1.67
C ARG A 251 -4.13 1.37 -1.74
N ASN A 252 -3.21 0.84 -0.95
CA ASN A 252 -2.82 -0.58 -0.93
C ASN A 252 -3.50 -1.36 0.21
N ILE A 253 -4.25 -0.67 1.07
CA ILE A 253 -5.06 -1.28 2.14
C ILE A 253 -6.47 -1.49 1.59
N ILE A 254 -6.94 -2.73 1.53
CA ILE A 254 -8.25 -3.10 0.99
C ILE A 254 -9.23 -3.28 2.15
N ILE A 255 -10.38 -2.64 2.02
CA ILE A 255 -11.45 -2.63 3.01
C ILE A 255 -12.71 -3.21 2.39
N GLU A 256 -13.33 -4.14 3.11
CA GLU A 256 -14.63 -4.73 2.77
C GLU A 256 -15.55 -4.65 3.98
N ASN A 257 -16.78 -4.15 3.78
CA ASN A 257 -17.79 -4.03 4.85
C ASN A 257 -17.30 -3.31 6.12
N GLY A 258 -16.38 -2.36 5.96
CA GLY A 258 -15.81 -1.58 7.06
C GLY A 258 -14.67 -2.26 7.84
N CYS A 259 -14.23 -3.44 7.40
CA CYS A 259 -13.13 -4.21 8.01
C CYS A 259 -11.95 -4.34 7.05
N LEU A 260 -10.75 -4.59 7.61
CA LEU A 260 -9.57 -4.91 6.81
C LEU A 260 -9.80 -6.23 6.05
N SER A 261 -9.84 -6.14 4.72
CA SER A 261 -9.98 -7.29 3.82
C SER A 261 -8.62 -7.82 3.36
N GLY A 262 -7.62 -6.94 3.25
CA GLY A 262 -6.23 -7.34 3.06
C GLY A 262 -5.34 -6.26 2.46
N ILE A 263 -4.12 -6.65 2.12
CA ILE A 263 -3.05 -5.74 1.70
C ILE A 263 -2.46 -6.19 0.37
N VAL A 264 -2.30 -5.26 -0.57
CA VAL A 264 -1.81 -5.51 -1.95
C VAL A 264 -0.52 -4.72 -2.26
N ASN A 265 0.11 -5.03 -3.41
CA ASN A 265 1.35 -4.42 -3.91
C ASN A 265 2.57 -4.66 -2.99
N TRP A 266 2.99 -5.93 -2.90
CA TRP A 266 4.12 -6.38 -2.06
C TRP A 266 5.48 -6.28 -2.76
N ASP A 267 5.58 -5.51 -3.84
CA ASP A 267 6.77 -5.38 -4.68
C ASP A 267 7.95 -4.65 -4.04
N SER A 268 7.68 -3.80 -3.05
CA SER A 268 8.69 -3.14 -2.22
C SER A 268 8.97 -3.90 -0.92
N ALA A 269 8.30 -5.01 -0.65
CA ALA A 269 8.47 -5.70 0.62
C ALA A 269 9.88 -6.28 0.78
N GLY A 270 10.37 -6.28 2.00
CA GLY A 270 11.74 -6.66 2.32
C GLY A 270 12.08 -6.47 3.79
N PHE A 271 13.35 -6.63 4.09
CA PHE A 271 13.93 -6.47 5.42
C PHE A 271 14.54 -5.07 5.55
N TYR A 272 13.94 -4.26 6.41
CA TYR A 272 14.28 -2.86 6.63
C TYR A 272 14.50 -2.58 8.13
N PRO A 273 15.05 -1.41 8.49
CA PRO A 273 15.12 -1.00 9.88
C PRO A 273 13.74 -1.02 10.56
N GLU A 274 13.71 -1.35 11.85
CA GLU A 274 12.48 -1.54 12.62
C GLU A 274 11.47 -0.38 12.58
N TYR A 275 11.95 0.85 12.39
CA TYR A 275 11.14 2.06 12.26
C TYR A 275 10.51 2.23 10.87
N TRP A 276 11.05 1.58 9.84
CA TRP A 276 10.72 1.83 8.43
C TRP A 276 9.26 1.56 8.11
N GLY A 277 8.68 0.51 8.72
CA GLY A 277 7.25 0.21 8.57
C GLY A 277 6.36 1.37 9.01
N PHE A 278 6.72 2.05 10.10
CA PHE A 278 5.99 3.21 10.60
C PHE A 278 6.08 4.40 9.65
N THR A 279 7.31 4.79 9.34
CA THR A 279 7.58 6.03 8.61
C THR A 279 7.00 5.94 7.19
N ASN A 280 7.02 4.74 6.59
CA ASN A 280 6.38 4.48 5.30
C ASN A 280 4.84 4.61 5.33
N ILE A 281 4.17 4.12 6.37
CA ILE A 281 2.72 4.32 6.52
C ILE A 281 2.41 5.82 6.63
N MET A 282 3.16 6.54 7.47
CA MET A 282 2.99 7.98 7.65
C MET A 282 3.25 8.76 6.36
N TYR A 283 4.25 8.35 5.56
CA TYR A 283 4.48 8.90 4.23
C TYR A 283 3.26 8.74 3.31
N GLY A 284 2.67 7.53 3.30
CA GLY A 284 1.46 7.25 2.51
C GLY A 284 0.23 8.05 2.94
N ALA A 285 0.14 8.41 4.22
CA ALA A 285 -0.97 9.14 4.80
C ALA A 285 -0.80 10.67 4.79
N ARG A 286 0.39 11.21 4.46
CA ARG A 286 0.75 12.64 4.61
C ARG A 286 -0.19 13.64 3.94
N TRP A 287 -0.94 13.22 2.91
CA TRP A 287 -1.87 14.07 2.17
C TRP A 287 -3.29 14.07 2.72
N ASN A 288 -3.59 13.23 3.72
CA ASN A 288 -4.90 13.13 4.32
C ASN A 288 -4.78 13.07 5.85
N ARG A 289 -4.96 14.23 6.50
CA ARG A 289 -4.89 14.40 7.96
C ARG A 289 -5.74 13.40 8.75
N ALA A 290 -6.92 13.07 8.22
CA ALA A 290 -7.84 12.17 8.90
C ALA A 290 -7.32 10.71 8.85
N ILE A 291 -6.71 10.30 7.74
CA ILE A 291 -6.03 9.00 7.65
C ILE A 291 -4.73 9.01 8.47
N GLU A 292 -3.95 10.10 8.41
CA GLU A 292 -2.72 10.28 9.19
C GLU A 292 -2.98 10.04 10.69
N SER A 293 -4.09 10.57 11.22
CA SER A 293 -4.47 10.36 12.62
C SER A 293 -4.71 8.90 13.00
N ILE A 294 -5.23 8.08 12.10
CA ILE A 294 -5.43 6.64 12.38
C ILE A 294 -4.10 5.91 12.32
N MET A 295 -3.25 6.30 11.37
CA MET A 295 -1.95 5.70 11.19
C MET A 295 -0.99 6.03 12.34
N SER A 296 -1.11 7.22 12.93
CA SER A 296 -0.34 7.56 14.14
C SER A 296 -0.70 6.68 15.33
N ASP A 297 -1.97 6.28 15.46
CA ASP A 297 -2.45 5.44 16.56
C ASP A 297 -1.91 4.00 16.49
N VAL A 298 -1.31 3.58 15.37
CA VAL A 298 -0.82 2.21 15.17
C VAL A 298 0.36 1.86 16.11
N LEU A 299 1.15 2.84 16.56
CA LEU A 299 2.40 2.60 17.32
C LEU A 299 2.48 3.28 18.69
N THR A 300 1.38 3.78 19.23
CA THR A 300 1.36 4.61 20.46
C THR A 300 1.79 3.91 21.76
N GLU A 301 2.05 2.59 21.77
CA GLU A 301 2.25 1.86 23.04
C GLU A 301 3.68 1.37 23.33
N ASP A 302 4.52 1.04 22.33
CA ASP A 302 5.76 0.26 22.62
C ASP A 302 7.09 0.87 22.11
N SER A 303 7.08 1.78 21.14
CA SER A 303 8.30 2.42 20.61
C SER A 303 7.91 3.63 19.75
N SER A 304 7.94 4.85 20.30
CA SER A 304 7.66 6.03 19.49
C SER A 304 8.88 6.33 18.60
N TYR A 305 8.80 5.93 17.33
CA TYR A 305 9.80 6.27 16.31
C TYR A 305 9.60 7.72 15.80
N GLU A 306 9.35 8.65 16.71
CA GLU A 306 9.01 10.05 16.38
C GLU A 306 10.23 10.83 15.88
N GLU A 307 11.41 10.59 16.46
CA GLU A 307 12.67 11.18 15.97
C GLU A 307 13.00 10.65 14.57
N GLU A 308 12.83 9.34 14.35
CA GLU A 308 12.98 8.70 13.04
C GLU A 308 11.99 9.27 12.03
N LEU A 309 10.72 9.43 12.40
CA LEU A 309 9.70 10.04 11.55
C LEU A 309 10.04 11.50 11.22
N ALA A 310 10.56 12.25 12.17
CA ALA A 310 11.00 13.63 11.93
C ALA A 310 12.18 13.68 10.95
N ALA A 311 13.17 12.78 11.10
CA ALA A 311 14.30 12.65 10.18
C ALA A 311 13.84 12.26 8.77
N GLU A 312 12.95 11.27 8.66
CA GLU A 312 12.34 10.85 7.39
C GLU A 312 11.55 11.98 6.74
N LYS A 313 10.76 12.76 7.49
CA LYS A 313 10.05 13.93 6.97
C LYS A 313 10.99 14.97 6.36
N LEU A 314 12.16 15.18 6.95
CA LEU A 314 13.19 16.06 6.36
C LEU A 314 13.68 15.48 5.02
N LEU A 315 14.01 14.19 4.99
CA LEU A 315 14.43 13.49 3.78
C LEU A 315 13.38 13.58 2.66
N TRP A 316 12.10 13.39 2.97
CA TRP A 316 11.01 13.47 2.00
C TRP A 316 10.83 14.85 1.37
N SER A 317 11.31 15.91 2.04
CA SER A 317 11.28 17.28 1.52
C SER A 317 12.50 17.64 0.68
N ASP A 318 13.56 16.82 0.76
CA ASP A 318 14.83 16.99 0.05
C ASP A 318 14.90 16.25 -1.29
N PHE A 319 14.13 15.17 -1.41
CA PHE A 319 14.00 14.36 -2.63
C PHE A 319 12.96 14.89 -3.60
#